data_AF-A0A933ZQV3-F1
#
_entry.id   AF-A0A933ZQV3-F1
#
_cell.length_a   1.000
_cell.length_b   1.000
_cell.length_c   1.000
_cell.angle_alpha   90.00
_cell.angle_beta   90.00
_cell.angle_gamma   90.00
#
_symmetry.space_group_name_H-M   'P 1'
#
loop_
_entity.id
_entity.type
_entity.pdbx_description
1 polymer ?
#
loop_
_entity_poly.entity_id
_entity_poly.type
_entity_poly.pdbx_seq_one_letter_code
_entity_poly.pdbx_strand_id
1 'polypeptide(L)'
;MSDTTVPVAPVANTTPTEEKSMPASVTPINVLFGSLVALDDASMRVIVDKFLGEAEEEEFPILLKCRDPELAARNAAEAAAAINQPEILARISEELPKVNIEQLVSVGHLGHSVAFEARRDTGVGSRLIRATAKRAGELRKMLLPQIEVLVIAGICPKAEYDQLKSAKGTIATGTALSDIVEFLDSKATDVEGKVALDKAVIVEAKAVGKFIRDNVKLPNQRKNGQPGERRAARQQDLLYTLLVHRYEELRAVAHWLWRKDADTYAPPLQAKVRVKAKKDATTKNEATEPQATQPASNAVVMEPATQPTVSTAEPS
;
A
#
# COMPACT_ATOMS: atom_id res chain seq x y z
N MET A 1 2.94 -87.91 10.94
CA MET A 1 2.17 -86.74 11.40
C MET A 1 3.07 -86.00 12.35
N SER A 2 3.47 -84.80 11.93
CA SER A 2 4.61 -84.06 12.47
C SER A 2 4.18 -83.32 13.72
N ASP A 3 4.77 -83.65 14.87
CA ASP A 3 4.65 -82.86 16.09
C ASP A 3 5.88 -81.97 16.26
N THR A 4 5.63 -80.66 16.15
CA THR A 4 6.59 -79.57 16.30
C THR A 4 6.86 -79.35 17.78
N THR A 5 8.07 -79.64 18.24
CA THR A 5 8.55 -79.27 19.57
C THR A 5 9.53 -78.10 19.44
N VAL A 6 9.15 -76.94 19.99
CA VAL A 6 10.03 -75.77 20.16
C VAL A 6 10.66 -75.86 21.55
N PRO A 7 12.00 -75.82 21.68
CA PRO A 7 12.64 -75.55 22.97
C PRO A 7 13.07 -74.07 23.08
N VAL A 8 12.66 -73.46 24.18
CA VAL A 8 13.08 -72.16 24.71
C VAL A 8 14.33 -72.35 25.58
N ALA A 9 15.35 -71.52 25.37
CA ALA A 9 16.37 -71.09 26.36
C ALA A 9 17.30 -70.02 25.72
N PRO A 10 18.15 -69.29 26.49
CA PRO A 10 17.86 -68.54 27.71
C PRO A 10 18.42 -67.09 27.64
N VAL A 11 18.12 -66.33 28.70
CA VAL A 11 18.55 -64.96 29.02
C VAL A 11 20.07 -64.77 28.95
N ALA A 12 20.51 -63.68 28.31
CA ALA A 12 21.80 -63.05 28.57
C ALA A 12 21.62 -61.52 28.66
N ASN A 13 22.05 -60.98 29.79
CA ASN A 13 21.99 -59.59 30.19
C ASN A 13 23.30 -58.91 29.79
N THR A 14 23.27 -57.87 28.96
CA THR A 14 24.40 -56.94 28.79
C THR A 14 23.90 -55.59 28.26
N THR A 15 23.97 -54.56 29.10
CA THR A 15 24.18 -53.17 28.66
C THR A 15 25.47 -53.08 27.84
N PRO A 16 25.53 -52.22 26.82
CA PRO A 16 26.30 -51.00 27.03
C PRO A 16 25.69 -49.74 26.39
N THR A 17 26.02 -48.64 27.04
CA THR A 17 26.07 -47.27 26.54
C THR A 17 26.66 -47.18 25.13
N GLU A 18 25.90 -46.64 24.17
CA GLU A 18 26.47 -45.73 23.17
C GLU A 18 25.37 -44.86 22.54
N GLU A 19 25.49 -43.58 22.85
CA GLU A 19 24.65 -42.46 22.45
C GLU A 19 24.91 -42.15 20.97
N LYS A 20 24.13 -42.76 20.07
CA LYS A 20 24.18 -42.45 18.64
C LYS A 20 23.05 -41.51 18.25
N SER A 21 23.37 -40.23 18.38
CA SER A 21 22.71 -39.07 17.80
C SER A 21 22.18 -39.35 16.38
N MET A 22 20.86 -39.37 16.24
CA MET A 22 20.18 -39.19 14.96
C MET A 22 19.87 -37.70 14.77
N PRO A 23 20.05 -37.12 13.58
CA PRO A 23 19.70 -35.73 13.32
C PRO A 23 18.17 -35.62 13.19
N ALA A 24 17.49 -35.42 14.30
CA ALA A 24 16.15 -34.85 14.29
C ALA A 24 16.27 -33.35 13.95
N SER A 25 16.33 -33.00 12.67
CA SER A 25 16.04 -31.63 12.24
C SER A 25 14.52 -31.43 12.23
N VAL A 26 13.92 -31.53 13.42
CA VAL A 26 12.63 -30.91 13.69
C VAL A 26 12.96 -29.45 13.96
N THR A 27 12.88 -28.63 12.92
CA THR A 27 12.93 -27.18 13.09
C THR A 27 11.78 -26.79 14.03
N PRO A 28 12.07 -26.20 15.20
CA PRO A 28 11.02 -25.83 16.12
C PRO A 28 10.15 -24.73 15.49
N ILE A 29 8.84 -24.98 15.46
CA ILE A 29 7.75 -24.12 14.98
C ILE A 29 7.73 -22.73 15.68
N ASN A 30 8.47 -22.58 16.79
CA ASN A 30 8.53 -21.35 17.59
C ASN A 30 9.50 -20.26 17.10
N VAL A 31 10.15 -20.40 15.94
CA VAL A 31 11.08 -19.38 15.44
C VAL A 31 10.45 -18.44 14.38
N LEU A 32 9.24 -18.73 13.89
CA LEU A 32 8.61 -17.90 12.83
C LEU A 32 7.61 -16.84 13.32
N PHE A 33 7.28 -16.81 14.62
CA PHE A 33 6.22 -15.95 15.17
C PHE A 33 6.75 -14.84 16.09
N GLY A 34 8.04 -14.54 16.02
CA GLY A 34 8.70 -13.51 16.83
C GLY A 34 8.80 -12.18 16.10
N SER A 35 8.03 -11.19 16.56
CA SER A 35 8.07 -9.78 16.15
C SER A 35 7.69 -9.50 14.69
N LEU A 36 6.92 -8.44 14.48
CA LEU A 36 6.52 -7.87 13.19
C LEU A 36 7.72 -7.25 12.44
N VAL A 37 8.85 -7.96 12.37
CA VAL A 37 10.02 -7.58 11.59
C VAL A 37 9.65 -7.75 10.11
N ALA A 38 10.13 -6.83 9.26
CA ALA A 38 9.94 -6.92 7.82
C ALA A 38 10.49 -8.27 7.30
N LEU A 39 9.59 -9.23 7.08
CA LEU A 39 9.89 -10.50 6.47
C LEU A 39 10.37 -10.26 5.04
N ASP A 40 11.34 -11.05 4.59
CA ASP A 40 11.77 -11.00 3.21
C ASP A 40 10.69 -11.58 2.27
N ASP A 41 10.79 -11.23 1.00
CA ASP A 41 9.82 -11.67 -0.03
C ASP A 41 9.69 -13.19 -0.12
N ALA A 42 10.76 -13.94 0.19
CA ALA A 42 10.75 -15.40 0.15
C ALA A 42 9.94 -15.99 1.31
N SER A 43 10.13 -15.50 2.53
CA SER A 43 9.38 -15.93 3.71
C SER A 43 7.91 -15.56 3.61
N MET A 44 7.61 -14.36 3.07
CA MET A 44 6.22 -13.95 2.84
C MET A 44 5.50 -14.88 1.86
N ARG A 45 6.17 -15.42 0.84
CA ARG A 45 5.56 -16.38 -0.09
C ARG A 45 5.20 -17.69 0.61
N VAL A 46 6.08 -18.21 1.47
CA VAL A 46 5.79 -19.43 2.24
C VAL A 46 4.55 -19.23 3.12
N ILE A 47 4.42 -18.07 3.75
CA ILE A 47 3.27 -17.73 4.58
C ILE A 47 1.99 -17.59 3.73
N VAL A 48 2.08 -16.93 2.58
CA VAL A 48 0.97 -16.80 1.62
C VAL A 48 0.51 -18.17 1.13
N ASP A 49 1.42 -19.05 0.73
CA ASP A 49 1.10 -20.39 0.24
C ASP A 49 0.42 -21.23 1.33
N LYS A 50 0.87 -21.11 2.58
CA LYS A 50 0.21 -21.75 3.73
C LYS A 50 -1.25 -21.30 3.86
N PHE A 51 -1.49 -19.99 3.91
CA PHE A 51 -2.84 -19.47 4.09
C PHE A 51 -3.74 -19.67 2.87
N LEU A 52 -3.17 -19.71 1.66
CA LEU A 52 -3.90 -20.09 0.47
C LEU A 52 -4.35 -21.55 0.54
N GLY A 53 -3.49 -22.47 0.98
CA GLY A 53 -3.87 -23.86 1.20
C GLY A 53 -5.04 -23.97 2.19
N GLU A 54 -4.94 -23.30 3.33
CA GLU A 54 -6.03 -23.25 4.34
C GLU A 54 -7.32 -22.65 3.76
N ALA A 55 -7.22 -21.59 2.96
CA ALA A 55 -8.38 -20.93 2.35
C ALA A 55 -8.99 -21.73 1.19
N GLU A 56 -8.24 -22.63 0.55
CA GLU A 56 -8.73 -23.55 -0.47
C GLU A 56 -9.42 -24.78 0.13
N GLU A 57 -8.98 -25.20 1.33
CA GLU A 57 -9.65 -26.24 2.13
C GLU A 57 -10.98 -25.74 2.72
N GLU A 58 -11.07 -24.46 3.09
CA GLU A 58 -12.32 -23.84 3.51
C GLU A 58 -13.23 -23.50 2.31
N GLU A 59 -14.40 -24.10 2.25
CA GLU A 59 -15.39 -23.77 1.23
C GLU A 59 -16.11 -22.45 1.55
N PHE A 60 -15.66 -21.36 0.93
CA PHE A 60 -16.35 -20.07 0.99
C PHE A 60 -17.42 -19.97 -0.10
N PRO A 61 -18.73 -19.90 0.24
CA PRO A 61 -19.80 -19.77 -0.76
C PRO A 61 -19.75 -18.42 -1.49
N ILE A 62 -19.18 -17.39 -0.85
CA ILE A 62 -19.06 -16.03 -1.39
C ILE A 62 -17.67 -15.50 -1.08
N LEU A 63 -16.94 -15.10 -2.12
CA LEU A 63 -15.67 -14.40 -1.98
C LEU A 63 -15.90 -12.92 -1.75
N LEU A 64 -15.33 -12.40 -0.67
CA LEU A 64 -15.35 -10.99 -0.31
C LEU A 64 -14.23 -10.24 -1.02
N LYS A 65 -14.53 -9.02 -1.46
CA LYS A 65 -13.54 -8.15 -2.11
C LYS A 65 -12.91 -7.20 -1.11
N CYS A 66 -11.59 -7.16 -1.10
CA CYS A 66 -10.84 -6.22 -0.27
C CYS A 66 -10.79 -4.84 -0.93
N ARG A 67 -11.25 -3.79 -0.24
CA ARG A 67 -11.19 -2.42 -0.77
C ARG A 67 -9.84 -1.76 -0.49
N ASP A 68 -9.33 -1.92 0.73
CA ASP A 68 -8.05 -1.37 1.17
C ASP A 68 -7.26 -2.47 1.91
N PRO A 69 -6.39 -3.22 1.18
CA PRO A 69 -5.60 -4.32 1.72
C PRO A 69 -4.59 -3.88 2.79
N GLU A 70 -4.00 -2.70 2.62
CA GLU A 70 -3.01 -2.15 3.57
C GLU A 70 -3.65 -1.76 4.89
N LEU A 71 -4.85 -1.16 4.83
CA LEU A 71 -5.60 -0.83 6.03
C LEU A 71 -6.07 -2.10 6.76
N ALA A 72 -6.55 -3.10 6.03
CA ALA A 72 -6.93 -4.38 6.61
C ALA A 72 -5.74 -5.08 7.28
N ALA A 73 -4.59 -5.12 6.62
CA ALA A 73 -3.38 -5.71 7.18
C ALA A 73 -2.94 -5.01 8.47
N ARG A 74 -2.95 -3.67 8.48
CA ARG A 74 -2.60 -2.89 9.67
C ARG A 74 -3.54 -3.16 10.83
N ASN A 75 -4.85 -3.07 10.60
CA ASN A 75 -5.84 -3.28 11.66
C ASN A 75 -5.81 -4.73 12.17
N ALA A 76 -5.56 -5.70 11.29
CA ALA A 76 -5.35 -7.11 11.68
C ALA A 76 -4.10 -7.29 12.54
N ALA A 77 -2.99 -6.65 12.16
CA ALA A 77 -1.74 -6.70 12.90
C ALA A 77 -1.83 -6.03 14.27
N GLU A 78 -2.46 -4.85 14.35
CA GLU A 78 -2.69 -4.15 15.63
C GLU A 78 -3.54 -5.02 16.58
N ALA A 79 -4.59 -5.65 16.06
CA ALA A 79 -5.47 -6.51 16.86
C ALA A 79 -4.78 -7.79 17.32
N ALA A 80 -4.02 -8.44 16.44
CA ALA A 80 -3.22 -9.60 16.79
C ALA A 80 -2.15 -9.24 17.83
N ALA A 81 -1.50 -8.09 17.71
CA ALA A 81 -0.51 -7.61 18.67
C ALA A 81 -1.12 -7.32 20.06
N ALA A 82 -2.35 -6.78 20.11
CA ALA A 82 -3.06 -6.56 21.37
C ALA A 82 -3.38 -7.88 22.09
N ILE A 83 -3.72 -8.94 21.34
CA ILE A 83 -4.02 -10.26 21.90
C ILE A 83 -2.76 -11.04 22.27
N ASN A 84 -1.68 -10.89 21.50
CA ASN A 84 -0.42 -11.61 21.71
C ASN A 84 0.38 -11.15 22.96
N GLN A 85 -0.25 -10.39 23.85
CA GLN A 85 0.32 -10.04 25.16
C GLN A 85 0.22 -11.25 26.09
N PRO A 86 1.29 -11.60 26.83
CA PRO A 86 1.34 -12.84 27.61
C PRO A 86 0.22 -12.93 28.68
N GLU A 87 -0.11 -11.80 29.30
CA GLU A 87 -1.19 -11.69 30.28
C GLU A 87 -2.57 -11.97 29.66
N ILE A 88 -2.79 -11.49 28.44
CA ILE A 88 -4.03 -11.68 27.70
C ILE A 88 -4.16 -13.12 27.22
N LEU A 89 -3.07 -13.71 26.72
CA LEU A 89 -3.05 -15.12 26.30
C LEU A 89 -3.35 -16.06 27.47
N ALA A 90 -2.76 -15.83 28.64
CA ALA A 90 -3.05 -16.60 29.85
C ALA A 90 -4.55 -16.52 30.20
N ARG A 91 -5.11 -15.32 30.17
CA ARG A 91 -6.53 -15.10 30.46
C ARG A 91 -7.46 -15.75 29.43
N ILE A 92 -7.13 -15.71 28.14
CA ILE A 92 -7.89 -16.40 27.09
C ILE A 92 -7.87 -17.91 27.33
N SER A 93 -6.71 -18.47 27.67
CA SER A 93 -6.59 -19.92 27.92
C SER A 93 -7.42 -20.40 29.12
N GLU A 94 -7.61 -19.54 30.13
CA GLU A 94 -8.41 -19.82 31.32
C GLU A 94 -9.91 -19.59 31.08
N GLU A 95 -10.28 -18.43 30.53
CA GLU A 95 -11.69 -18.03 30.37
C GLU A 95 -12.36 -18.61 29.12
N LEU A 96 -11.59 -18.85 28.05
CA LEU A 96 -12.08 -19.23 26.72
C LEU A 96 -11.32 -20.44 26.14
N PRO A 97 -11.36 -21.61 26.81
CA PRO A 97 -10.53 -22.78 26.44
C PRO A 97 -10.88 -23.40 25.08
N LYS A 98 -12.03 -23.05 24.50
CA LYS A 98 -12.46 -23.54 23.18
C LYS A 98 -11.90 -22.72 22.02
N VAL A 99 -11.32 -21.56 22.28
CA VAL A 99 -10.82 -20.63 21.25
C VAL A 99 -9.43 -21.08 20.79
N ASN A 100 -9.21 -21.07 19.48
CA ASN A 100 -7.92 -21.42 18.91
C ASN A 100 -6.95 -20.22 18.96
N ILE A 101 -6.08 -20.22 19.97
CA ILE A 101 -5.10 -19.15 20.21
C ILE A 101 -4.13 -18.99 19.01
N GLU A 102 -3.71 -20.10 18.40
CA GLU A 102 -2.80 -20.07 17.25
C GLU A 102 -3.44 -19.31 16.08
N GLN A 103 -4.72 -19.57 15.82
CA GLN A 103 -5.47 -18.87 14.78
C GLN A 103 -5.53 -17.36 15.09
N LEU A 104 -5.83 -16.95 16.33
CA LEU A 104 -5.89 -15.53 16.71
C LEU A 104 -4.57 -14.80 16.47
N VAL A 105 -3.44 -15.41 16.86
CA VAL A 105 -2.11 -14.79 16.68
C VAL A 105 -1.73 -14.75 15.20
N SER A 106 -2.14 -15.76 14.42
CA SER A 106 -1.84 -15.84 12.98
C SER A 106 -2.55 -14.80 12.12
N VAL A 107 -3.65 -14.18 12.61
CA VAL A 107 -4.46 -13.19 11.88
C VAL A 107 -3.63 -12.01 11.39
N GLY A 108 -2.64 -11.57 12.17
CA GLY A 108 -1.72 -10.50 11.75
C GLY A 108 -0.94 -10.87 10.49
N HIS A 109 -0.40 -12.09 10.43
CA HIS A 109 0.34 -12.59 9.24
C HIS A 109 -0.59 -12.80 8.04
N LEU A 110 -1.82 -13.25 8.27
CA LEU A 110 -2.83 -13.37 7.22
C LEU A 110 -3.17 -12.00 6.62
N GLY A 111 -3.31 -10.97 7.47
CA GLY A 111 -3.46 -9.58 7.02
C GLY A 111 -2.33 -9.12 6.11
N HIS A 112 -1.08 -9.35 6.50
CA HIS A 112 0.09 -9.03 5.66
C HIS A 112 0.11 -9.82 4.34
N SER A 113 -0.34 -11.07 4.35
CA SER A 113 -0.45 -11.91 3.14
C SER A 113 -1.41 -11.30 2.12
N VAL A 114 -2.56 -10.78 2.59
CA VAL A 114 -3.53 -10.05 1.74
C VAL A 114 -2.90 -8.79 1.13
N ALA A 115 -2.19 -7.99 1.93
CA ALA A 115 -1.52 -6.80 1.43
C ALA A 115 -0.38 -7.12 0.46
N PHE A 116 0.38 -8.18 0.72
CA PHE A 116 1.47 -8.64 -0.14
C PHE A 116 0.95 -9.06 -1.52
N GLU A 117 -0.08 -9.90 -1.59
CA GLU A 117 -0.67 -10.30 -2.87
C GLU A 117 -1.34 -9.12 -3.60
N ALA A 118 -1.95 -8.19 -2.87
CA ALA A 118 -2.46 -6.96 -3.48
C ALA A 118 -1.35 -6.12 -4.15
N ARG A 119 -0.16 -6.04 -3.54
CA ARG A 119 0.99 -5.32 -4.14
C ARG A 119 1.48 -5.99 -5.41
N ARG A 120 1.40 -7.31 -5.51
CA ARG A 120 1.79 -8.08 -6.70
C ARG A 120 0.80 -7.89 -7.85
N ASP A 121 -0.49 -7.78 -7.55
CA ASP A 121 -1.53 -7.55 -8.57
C ASP A 121 -1.63 -6.06 -8.97
N THR A 122 -1.20 -5.13 -8.11
CA THR A 122 -1.09 -3.72 -8.52
C THR A 122 0.07 -3.54 -9.49
N GLY A 123 -0.25 -3.54 -10.79
CA GLY A 123 0.59 -2.91 -11.81
C GLY A 123 0.91 -1.45 -11.46
N VAL A 124 1.69 -0.79 -12.33
CA VAL A 124 2.25 0.55 -12.05
C VAL A 124 1.23 1.51 -11.42
N GLY A 125 1.58 2.03 -10.24
CA GLY A 125 0.64 2.73 -9.36
C GLY A 125 -0.13 3.85 -10.06
N SER A 126 -1.44 3.92 -9.79
CA SER A 126 -2.36 4.88 -10.44
C SER A 126 -1.94 6.35 -10.32
N ARG A 127 -1.18 6.69 -9.27
CA ARG A 127 -0.59 8.02 -9.07
C ARG A 127 0.52 8.31 -10.09
N LEU A 128 1.41 7.34 -10.33
CA LEU A 128 2.48 7.48 -11.31
C LEU A 128 1.89 7.58 -12.72
N ILE A 129 0.91 6.72 -13.07
CA ILE A 129 0.19 6.82 -14.35
C ILE A 129 -0.41 8.21 -14.55
N ARG A 130 -1.02 8.79 -13.51
CA ARG A 130 -1.61 10.15 -13.58
C ARG A 130 -0.55 11.22 -13.79
N ALA A 131 0.57 11.14 -13.08
CA ALA A 131 1.69 12.07 -13.23
C ALA A 131 2.28 11.99 -14.64
N THR A 132 2.53 10.77 -15.13
CA THR A 132 3.05 10.55 -16.49
C THR A 132 2.05 11.00 -17.57
N ALA A 133 0.75 10.80 -17.37
CA ALA A 133 -0.29 11.29 -18.27
C ALA A 133 -0.33 12.82 -18.34
N LYS A 134 -0.16 13.51 -17.20
CA LYS A 134 -0.05 14.96 -17.16
C LYS A 134 1.18 15.43 -17.94
N ARG A 135 2.33 14.79 -17.70
CA ARG A 135 3.59 15.10 -18.41
C ARG A 135 3.46 14.89 -19.93
N ALA A 136 2.81 13.80 -20.35
CA ALA A 136 2.51 13.55 -21.75
C ALA A 136 1.68 14.66 -22.40
N GLY A 137 0.70 15.21 -21.66
CA GLY A 137 -0.08 16.35 -22.11
C GLY A 137 0.75 17.63 -22.29
N GLU A 138 1.72 17.88 -21.41
CA GLU A 138 2.66 19.00 -21.52
C GLU A 138 3.57 18.85 -22.74
N LEU A 139 4.18 17.67 -22.92
CA LEU A 139 5.04 17.37 -24.07
C LEU A 139 4.28 17.52 -25.39
N ARG A 140 3.03 17.01 -25.46
CA ARG A 140 2.21 17.15 -26.67
C ARG A 140 1.91 18.60 -27.02
N LYS A 141 1.69 19.47 -26.02
CA LYS A 141 1.49 20.92 -26.24
C LYS A 141 2.74 21.62 -26.77
N MET A 142 3.93 21.13 -26.41
CA MET A 142 5.20 21.65 -26.91
C MET A 142 5.50 21.16 -28.33
N LEU A 143 5.22 19.88 -28.61
CA LEU A 143 5.59 19.23 -29.87
C LEU A 143 4.62 19.54 -31.02
N LEU A 144 3.30 19.59 -30.77
CA LEU A 144 2.30 19.78 -31.84
C LEU A 144 2.48 21.07 -32.66
N PRO A 145 2.73 22.25 -32.05
CA PRO A 145 2.98 23.47 -32.82
C PRO A 145 4.19 23.36 -33.76
N GLN A 146 5.20 22.58 -33.38
CA GLN A 146 6.38 22.36 -34.23
C GLN A 146 6.03 21.51 -35.45
N ILE A 147 5.19 20.49 -35.29
CA ILE A 147 4.68 19.70 -36.42
C ILE A 147 3.79 20.57 -37.32
N GLU A 148 3.01 21.49 -36.77
CA GLU A 148 2.19 22.42 -37.56
C GLU A 148 3.05 23.31 -38.49
N VAL A 149 4.20 23.78 -38.01
CA VAL A 149 5.18 24.49 -38.85
C VAL A 149 5.70 23.59 -39.98
N LEU A 150 5.94 22.31 -39.71
CA LEU A 150 6.35 21.33 -40.73
C LEU A 150 5.25 21.04 -41.75
N VAL A 151 3.98 21.14 -41.38
CA VAL A 151 2.85 21.07 -42.33
C VAL A 151 2.85 22.28 -43.26
N ILE A 152 3.03 23.49 -42.71
CA ILE A 152 3.12 24.73 -43.51
C ILE A 152 4.31 24.67 -44.48
N ALA A 153 5.43 24.10 -44.05
CA ALA A 153 6.61 23.87 -44.88
C ALA A 153 6.44 22.75 -45.93
N GLY A 154 5.30 22.05 -45.95
CA GLY A 154 5.02 20.96 -46.89
C GLY A 154 5.77 19.65 -46.59
N ILE A 155 6.37 19.51 -45.42
CA ILE A 155 7.16 18.33 -45.01
C ILE A 155 6.26 17.27 -44.37
N CYS A 156 5.29 17.71 -43.56
CA CYS A 156 4.30 16.83 -42.93
C CYS A 156 2.96 16.91 -43.69
N PRO A 157 2.38 15.79 -44.13
CA PRO A 157 1.04 15.78 -44.70
C PRO A 157 0.01 16.28 -43.68
N LYS A 158 -0.88 17.18 -44.11
CA LYS A 158 -1.93 17.73 -43.24
C LYS A 158 -2.81 16.64 -42.61
N ALA A 159 -3.07 15.56 -43.34
CA ALA A 159 -3.86 14.42 -42.84
C ALA A 159 -3.21 13.73 -41.62
N GLU A 160 -1.88 13.58 -41.61
CA GLU A 160 -1.15 12.99 -40.48
C GLU A 160 -1.18 13.92 -39.27
N TYR A 161 -0.96 15.22 -39.49
CA TYR A 161 -1.09 16.22 -38.43
C TYR A 161 -2.49 16.26 -37.82
N ASP A 162 -3.55 16.19 -38.63
CA ASP A 162 -4.93 16.18 -38.15
C ASP A 162 -5.22 14.94 -37.29
N GLN A 163 -4.66 13.78 -37.63
CA GLN A 163 -4.74 12.57 -36.80
C GLN A 163 -4.06 12.78 -35.44
N LEU A 164 -2.83 13.30 -35.44
CA LEU A 164 -2.08 13.62 -34.21
C LEU A 164 -2.81 14.65 -33.34
N LYS A 165 -3.45 15.64 -33.96
CA LYS A 165 -4.25 16.68 -33.28
C LYS A 165 -5.55 16.15 -32.70
N SER A 166 -6.17 15.18 -33.36
CA SER A 166 -7.44 14.57 -32.94
C SER A 166 -7.31 13.64 -31.72
N ALA A 167 -6.10 13.22 -31.36
CA ALA A 167 -5.84 12.32 -30.24
C ALA A 167 -6.39 12.86 -28.90
N LYS A 168 -7.32 12.10 -28.29
CA LYS A 168 -7.97 12.43 -27.01
C LYS A 168 -7.83 11.29 -26.01
N GLY A 169 -7.57 11.65 -24.75
CA GLY A 169 -7.39 10.70 -23.65
C GLY A 169 -5.96 10.18 -23.54
N THR A 170 -5.62 9.61 -22.38
CA THR A 170 -4.23 9.26 -22.02
C THR A 170 -3.55 8.34 -23.03
N ILE A 171 -4.26 7.28 -23.46
CA ILE A 171 -3.69 6.29 -24.40
C ILE A 171 -3.43 6.94 -25.76
N ALA A 172 -4.41 7.65 -26.32
CA ALA A 172 -4.25 8.32 -27.60
C ALA A 172 -3.15 9.39 -27.55
N THR A 173 -3.02 10.13 -26.45
CA THR A 173 -1.90 11.06 -26.23
C THR A 173 -0.56 10.33 -26.22
N GLY A 174 -0.47 9.19 -25.53
CA GLY A 174 0.75 8.37 -25.51
C GLY A 174 1.14 7.84 -26.90
N THR A 175 0.16 7.35 -27.66
CA THR A 175 0.35 6.91 -29.05
C THR A 175 0.79 8.08 -29.93
N ALA A 176 0.10 9.21 -29.89
CA ALA A 176 0.45 10.39 -30.68
C ALA A 176 1.87 10.92 -30.37
N LEU A 177 2.34 10.81 -29.12
CA LEU A 177 3.73 11.15 -28.79
C LEU A 177 4.73 10.19 -29.44
N SER A 178 4.45 8.88 -29.43
CA SER A 178 5.29 7.90 -30.14
C SER A 178 5.32 8.18 -31.64
N ASP A 179 4.16 8.46 -32.24
CA ASP A 179 4.03 8.73 -33.67
C ASP A 179 4.76 10.03 -34.07
N ILE A 180 4.68 11.08 -33.23
CA ILE A 180 5.45 12.33 -33.44
C ILE A 180 6.95 12.06 -33.40
N VAL A 181 7.44 11.29 -32.41
CA VAL A 181 8.86 10.98 -32.31
C VAL A 181 9.32 10.14 -33.49
N GLU A 182 8.54 9.14 -33.90
CA GLU A 182 8.85 8.32 -35.07
C GLU A 182 8.87 9.15 -36.37
N PHE A 183 7.92 10.08 -36.52
CA PHE A 183 7.92 11.02 -37.65
C PHE A 183 9.20 11.87 -37.67
N LEU A 184 9.58 12.46 -36.54
CA LEU A 184 10.79 13.27 -36.42
C LEU A 184 12.06 12.45 -36.67
N ASP A 185 12.13 11.21 -36.18
CA ASP A 185 13.24 10.29 -36.42
C ASP A 185 13.33 9.91 -37.92
N SER A 186 12.20 9.64 -38.58
CA SER A 186 12.14 9.25 -40.00
C SER A 186 12.50 10.38 -40.97
N LYS A 187 12.24 11.63 -40.57
CA LYS A 187 12.50 12.85 -41.35
C LYS A 187 13.63 13.71 -40.79
N ALA A 188 14.54 13.10 -40.02
CA ALA A 188 15.57 13.82 -39.29
C ALA A 188 16.38 14.80 -40.17
N THR A 189 16.74 14.40 -41.39
CA THR A 189 17.49 15.24 -42.35
C THR A 189 16.70 16.42 -42.89
N ASP A 190 15.39 16.26 -43.09
CA ASP A 190 14.51 17.29 -43.65
C ASP A 190 14.06 18.30 -42.58
N VAL A 191 14.09 17.88 -41.32
CA VAL A 191 13.64 18.61 -40.13
C VAL A 191 14.79 19.35 -39.43
N GLU A 192 16.04 18.98 -39.70
CA GLU A 192 17.23 19.58 -39.10
C GLU A 192 17.26 21.11 -39.35
N GLY A 193 17.37 21.89 -38.26
CA GLY A 193 17.38 23.35 -38.29
C GLY A 193 16.02 24.03 -38.47
N LYS A 194 14.93 23.30 -38.75
CA LYS A 194 13.57 23.86 -38.91
C LYS A 194 12.72 23.81 -37.65
N VAL A 195 13.11 22.97 -36.69
CA VAL A 195 12.38 22.75 -35.45
C VAL A 195 13.21 23.16 -34.26
N ALA A 196 12.68 24.05 -33.43
CA ALA A 196 13.34 24.55 -32.22
C ALA A 196 13.07 23.62 -31.03
N LEU A 197 13.40 22.33 -31.16
CA LEU A 197 13.26 21.35 -30.08
C LEU A 197 14.61 20.85 -29.62
N ASP A 198 14.75 20.74 -28.30
CA ASP A 198 15.87 20.06 -27.69
C ASP A 198 15.73 18.54 -27.87
N LYS A 199 16.84 17.85 -28.15
CA LYS A 199 16.90 16.40 -28.31
C LYS A 199 16.45 15.68 -27.03
N ALA A 200 16.69 16.27 -25.86
CA ALA A 200 16.23 15.73 -24.58
C ALA A 200 14.70 15.59 -24.51
N VAL A 201 13.95 16.55 -25.07
CA VAL A 201 12.49 16.54 -25.09
C VAL A 201 11.94 15.41 -25.97
N ILE A 202 12.61 15.12 -27.09
CA ILE A 202 12.23 14.03 -28.01
C ILE A 202 12.44 12.67 -27.31
N VAL A 203 13.58 12.49 -26.64
CA VAL A 203 13.88 11.27 -25.87
C VAL A 203 12.87 11.08 -24.73
N GLU A 204 12.54 12.15 -24.01
CA GLU A 204 11.53 12.12 -22.95
C GLU A 204 10.15 11.74 -23.50
N ALA A 205 9.72 12.35 -24.61
CA ALA A 205 8.45 12.03 -25.27
C ALA A 205 8.37 10.55 -25.68
N LYS A 206 9.47 9.98 -26.18
CA LYS A 206 9.57 8.55 -26.52
C LYS A 206 9.35 7.68 -25.28
N ALA A 207 10.06 7.98 -24.19
CA ALA A 207 9.98 7.24 -22.94
C ALA A 207 8.58 7.32 -22.31
N VAL A 208 8.01 8.53 -22.24
CA VAL A 208 6.67 8.79 -21.70
C VAL A 208 5.58 8.14 -22.54
N GLY A 209 5.65 8.24 -23.87
CA GLY A 209 4.71 7.61 -24.79
C GLY A 209 4.71 6.09 -24.65
N LYS A 210 5.91 5.48 -24.65
CA LYS A 210 6.09 4.03 -24.43
C LYS A 210 5.51 3.59 -23.08
N PHE A 211 5.88 4.29 -22.01
CA PHE A 211 5.39 3.98 -20.67
C PHE A 211 3.86 3.99 -20.59
N ILE A 212 3.20 4.98 -21.21
CA ILE A 212 1.74 5.06 -21.22
C ILE A 212 1.13 3.88 -22.00
N ARG A 213 1.69 3.50 -23.15
CA ARG A 213 1.19 2.36 -23.94
C ARG A 213 1.32 1.04 -23.17
N ASP A 214 2.43 0.86 -22.48
CA ASP A 214 2.72 -0.39 -21.75
C ASP A 214 1.87 -0.52 -20.47
N ASN A 215 1.55 0.60 -19.80
CA ASN A 215 0.97 0.58 -18.46
C ASN A 215 -0.49 1.03 -18.38
N VAL A 216 -1.05 1.66 -19.41
CA VAL A 216 -2.45 2.12 -19.40
C VAL A 216 -3.34 1.13 -20.16
N LYS A 217 -4.06 0.30 -19.41
CA LYS A 217 -5.02 -0.66 -19.98
C LYS A 217 -6.24 0.05 -20.62
N LEU A 218 -6.60 -0.36 -21.84
CA LEU A 218 -7.85 0.02 -22.50
C LEU A 218 -9.08 -0.43 -21.69
N PRO A 219 -10.23 0.25 -21.79
CA PRO A 219 -11.45 -0.12 -21.06
C PRO A 219 -11.88 -1.59 -21.25
N ASN A 220 -11.71 -2.16 -22.45
CA ASN A 220 -12.06 -3.54 -22.74
C ASN A 220 -11.01 -4.54 -22.19
N GLN A 221 -9.74 -4.14 -22.15
CA GLN A 221 -8.65 -4.92 -21.54
C GLN A 221 -8.79 -4.99 -20.00
N ARG A 222 -9.40 -3.96 -19.38
CA ARG A 222 -9.74 -3.99 -17.94
C ARG A 222 -10.82 -5.02 -17.60
N LYS A 223 -11.76 -5.25 -18.52
CA LYS A 223 -12.84 -6.24 -18.33
C LYS A 223 -12.36 -7.68 -18.58
N ASN A 224 -11.36 -7.84 -19.45
CA ASN A 224 -10.82 -9.12 -19.85
C ASN A 224 -9.38 -9.31 -19.35
N GLY A 225 -9.15 -9.11 -18.04
CA GLY A 225 -7.85 -9.40 -17.42
C GLY A 225 -7.34 -10.77 -17.82
N GLN A 226 -6.03 -10.89 -18.03
CA GLN A 226 -5.40 -12.14 -18.45
C GLN A 226 -5.71 -13.26 -17.44
N PRO A 227 -5.74 -14.54 -17.86
CA PRO A 227 -6.03 -15.65 -16.95
C PRO A 227 -5.17 -15.66 -15.67
N GLY A 228 -3.90 -15.23 -15.77
CA GLY A 228 -3.01 -15.08 -14.62
C GLY A 228 -3.42 -13.95 -13.65
N GLU A 229 -3.85 -12.80 -14.17
CA GLU A 229 -4.36 -11.68 -13.36
C GLU A 229 -5.67 -12.07 -12.65
N ARG A 230 -6.54 -12.85 -13.31
CA ARG A 230 -7.75 -13.38 -12.68
C ARG A 230 -7.44 -14.36 -11.55
N ARG A 231 -6.35 -15.11 -11.66
CA ARG A 231 -5.89 -16.03 -10.61
C ARG A 231 -5.35 -15.26 -9.41
N ALA A 232 -4.51 -14.25 -9.62
CA ALA A 232 -3.97 -13.40 -8.56
C ALA A 232 -5.07 -12.64 -7.81
N ALA A 233 -6.00 -12.00 -8.54
CA ALA A 233 -7.14 -11.32 -7.94
C ALA A 233 -8.04 -12.28 -7.14
N ARG A 234 -8.25 -13.50 -7.66
CA ARG A 234 -9.00 -14.54 -6.93
C ARG A 234 -8.28 -14.99 -5.66
N GLN A 235 -6.97 -15.17 -5.71
CA GLN A 235 -6.15 -15.53 -4.54
C GLN A 235 -6.20 -14.44 -3.48
N GLN A 236 -6.14 -13.17 -3.88
CA GLN A 236 -6.31 -12.04 -2.97
C GLN A 236 -7.71 -12.03 -2.33
N ASP A 237 -8.78 -12.19 -3.11
CA ASP A 237 -10.16 -12.24 -2.59
C ASP A 237 -10.36 -13.45 -1.66
N LEU A 238 -9.75 -14.59 -1.96
CA LEU A 238 -9.78 -15.80 -1.14
C LEU A 238 -9.09 -15.56 0.22
N LEU A 239 -7.85 -15.04 0.21
CA LEU A 239 -7.12 -14.69 1.44
C LEU A 239 -7.86 -13.64 2.27
N TYR A 240 -8.47 -12.65 1.62
CA TYR A 240 -9.25 -11.64 2.32
C TYR A 240 -10.53 -12.22 2.93
N THR A 241 -11.16 -13.19 2.26
CA THR A 241 -12.34 -13.88 2.80
C THR A 241 -11.95 -14.67 4.06
N LEU A 242 -10.87 -15.47 3.99
CA LEU A 242 -10.31 -16.16 5.15
C LEU A 242 -9.98 -15.18 6.29
N LEU A 243 -9.38 -14.02 5.95
CA LEU A 243 -9.09 -12.98 6.93
C LEU A 243 -10.35 -12.49 7.64
N VAL A 244 -11.41 -12.19 6.90
CA VAL A 244 -12.67 -11.72 7.49
C VAL A 244 -13.23 -12.76 8.46
N HIS A 245 -13.28 -14.03 8.05
CA HIS A 245 -13.79 -15.11 8.90
C HIS A 245 -12.99 -15.26 10.20
N ARG A 246 -11.66 -15.31 10.13
CA ARG A 246 -10.82 -15.41 11.35
C ARG A 246 -10.84 -14.14 12.19
N TYR A 247 -11.00 -12.99 11.55
CA TYR A 247 -11.09 -11.72 12.25
C TYR A 247 -12.39 -11.57 13.05
N GLU A 248 -13.48 -12.21 12.64
CA GLU A 248 -14.74 -12.23 13.40
C GLU A 248 -14.57 -12.92 14.76
N GLU A 249 -13.89 -14.06 14.80
CA GLU A 249 -13.58 -14.75 16.06
C GLU A 249 -12.66 -13.89 16.95
N LEU A 250 -11.63 -13.29 16.35
CA LEU A 250 -10.74 -12.35 17.05
C LEU A 250 -11.52 -11.18 17.66
N ARG A 251 -12.47 -10.61 16.92
CA ARG A 251 -13.34 -9.54 17.38
C ARG A 251 -14.27 -9.99 18.51
N ALA A 252 -14.81 -11.22 18.45
CA ALA A 252 -15.63 -11.76 19.52
C ALA A 252 -14.83 -11.87 20.83
N VAL A 253 -13.60 -12.37 20.76
CA VAL A 253 -12.68 -12.44 21.90
C VAL A 253 -12.33 -11.04 22.42
N ALA A 254 -12.08 -10.08 21.53
CA ALA A 254 -11.82 -8.70 21.92
C ALA A 254 -13.01 -8.04 22.65
N HIS A 255 -14.24 -8.28 22.17
CA HIS A 255 -15.48 -7.83 22.84
C HIS A 255 -15.67 -8.48 24.21
N TRP A 256 -15.27 -9.73 24.37
CA TRP A 256 -15.31 -10.39 25.68
C TRP A 256 -14.33 -9.74 26.67
N LEU A 257 -13.07 -9.55 26.25
CA LEU A 257 -11.99 -9.04 27.11
C LEU A 257 -12.16 -7.57 27.49
N TRP A 258 -12.43 -6.71 26.51
CA TRP A 258 -12.41 -5.24 26.66
C TRP A 258 -13.80 -4.59 26.59
N ARG A 259 -14.86 -5.36 26.31
CA ARG A 259 -16.26 -4.88 26.23
C ARG A 259 -16.39 -3.64 25.35
N LYS A 260 -16.59 -2.47 25.95
CA LYS A 260 -16.81 -1.20 25.23
C LYS A 260 -15.54 -0.69 24.54
N ASP A 261 -14.37 -1.08 25.01
CA ASP A 261 -13.09 -0.62 24.48
C ASP A 261 -12.52 -1.55 23.40
N ALA A 262 -13.26 -2.59 23.01
CA ALA A 262 -12.82 -3.58 22.01
C ALA A 262 -12.45 -2.96 20.65
N ASP A 263 -13.14 -1.89 20.23
CA ASP A 263 -12.82 -1.18 18.98
C ASP A 263 -11.47 -0.44 19.03
N THR A 264 -10.95 -0.17 20.22
CA THR A 264 -9.62 0.45 20.40
C THR A 264 -8.49 -0.57 20.18
N TYR A 265 -8.72 -1.82 20.60
CA TYR A 265 -7.72 -2.89 20.51
C TYR A 265 -7.85 -3.73 19.24
N ALA A 266 -9.07 -3.95 18.76
CA ALA A 266 -9.38 -4.71 17.55
C ALA A 266 -10.32 -3.91 16.63
N PRO A 267 -9.81 -2.89 15.91
CA PRO A 267 -10.65 -2.04 15.06
C PRO A 267 -11.18 -2.82 13.83
N PRO A 268 -12.38 -2.50 13.30
CA PRO A 268 -12.87 -3.16 12.10
C PRO A 268 -11.87 -3.09 10.94
N LEU A 269 -11.70 -4.17 10.16
CA LEU A 269 -10.64 -4.30 9.13
C LEU A 269 -10.53 -3.12 8.16
N GLN A 270 -11.66 -2.51 7.76
CA GLN A 270 -11.70 -1.41 6.79
C GLN A 270 -11.94 -0.03 7.45
N ALA A 271 -11.89 0.05 8.78
CA ALA A 271 -12.09 1.31 9.49
C ALA A 271 -10.79 2.11 9.57
N LYS A 272 -10.87 3.40 9.21
CA LYS A 272 -9.79 4.35 9.50
C LYS A 272 -9.90 4.76 10.96
N VAL A 273 -8.94 4.35 11.78
CA VAL A 273 -8.82 4.83 13.16
C VAL A 273 -8.62 6.35 13.11
N ARG A 274 -9.61 7.11 13.57
CA ARG A 274 -9.47 8.56 13.73
C ARG A 274 -8.69 8.80 15.00
N VAL A 275 -7.38 9.05 14.87
CA VAL A 275 -6.60 9.58 15.98
C VAL A 275 -7.19 10.94 16.32
N LYS A 276 -7.91 11.04 17.45
CA LYS A 276 -8.29 12.33 18.02
C LYS A 276 -6.99 13.01 18.42
N ALA A 277 -6.57 14.00 17.64
CA ALA A 277 -5.44 14.84 18.00
C ALA A 277 -5.70 15.40 19.41
N LYS A 278 -4.87 15.00 20.37
CA LYS A 278 -4.86 15.58 21.71
C LYS A 278 -4.41 17.03 21.52
N LYS A 279 -5.36 17.95 21.57
CA LYS A 279 -5.10 19.39 21.59
C LYS A 279 -4.50 19.67 22.97
N ASP A 280 -3.18 19.63 23.06
CA ASP A 280 -2.48 20.00 24.28
C ASP A 280 -2.86 21.43 24.64
N ALA A 281 -3.53 21.54 25.79
CA ALA A 281 -3.77 22.79 26.47
C ALA A 281 -2.41 23.29 26.97
N THR A 282 -1.88 24.34 26.34
CA THR A 282 -0.84 25.18 26.92
C THR A 282 -1.46 25.87 28.14
N THR A 283 -1.20 25.30 29.31
CA THR A 283 -1.45 25.90 30.61
C THR A 283 -0.59 27.16 30.72
N LYS A 284 -1.24 28.31 30.65
CA LYS A 284 -0.73 29.58 31.13
C LYS A 284 -0.87 29.56 32.66
N ASN A 285 0.25 29.58 33.38
CA ASN A 285 0.47 30.37 34.60
C ASN A 285 1.72 29.86 35.35
N GLU A 286 2.79 30.63 35.29
CA GLU A 286 3.55 30.95 36.49
C GLU A 286 3.70 32.47 36.52
N ALA A 287 3.08 33.07 37.53
CA ALA A 287 3.03 34.49 37.81
C ALA A 287 4.19 34.82 38.76
N THR A 288 5.00 35.80 38.40
CA THR A 288 5.89 36.48 39.34
C THR A 288 5.20 37.78 39.76
N GLU A 289 4.82 37.85 41.03
CA GLU A 289 4.23 39.02 41.70
C GLU A 289 5.30 40.07 42.12
N PRO A 290 4.88 41.29 42.52
CA PRO A 290 5.58 42.55 42.25
C PRO A 290 6.39 43.09 43.43
N GLN A 291 7.41 43.90 43.16
CA GLN A 291 7.86 44.94 44.10
C GLN A 291 8.24 46.23 43.37
N ALA A 292 7.68 47.33 43.86
CA ALA A 292 7.89 48.69 43.42
C ALA A 292 8.86 49.43 44.35
N THR A 293 9.82 50.16 43.79
CA THR A 293 10.38 51.39 44.38
C THR A 293 10.92 52.30 43.26
N GLN A 294 10.38 53.52 43.13
CA GLN A 294 10.89 54.65 42.31
C GLN A 294 12.07 55.37 43.05
N PRO A 295 12.61 56.57 42.68
CA PRO A 295 12.42 57.48 41.52
C PRO A 295 13.72 58.14 40.94
N ALA A 296 13.61 58.85 39.80
CA ALA A 296 14.18 60.20 39.50
C ALA A 296 14.03 60.55 37.99
N SER A 297 13.19 61.54 37.64
CA SER A 297 13.51 62.88 37.06
C SER A 297 14.12 62.85 35.63
N ASN A 298 13.72 63.59 34.59
CA ASN A 298 13.14 64.92 34.36
C ASN A 298 12.33 64.87 33.04
N ALA A 299 11.10 65.38 32.89
CA ALA A 299 10.65 66.77 32.74
C ALA A 299 10.53 67.28 31.27
N VAL A 300 9.27 67.57 30.86
CA VAL A 300 8.78 68.70 29.99
C VAL A 300 9.00 68.51 28.46
N VAL A 301 8.00 68.54 27.55
CA VAL A 301 7.11 69.62 27.05
C VAL A 301 6.02 68.95 26.16
N MET A 302 4.74 69.00 26.49
CA MET A 302 3.66 69.88 26.00
C MET A 302 2.97 69.47 24.67
N GLU A 303 1.72 69.04 24.85
CA GLU A 303 0.54 68.88 23.97
C GLU A 303 0.13 70.23 23.27
N PRO A 304 -0.97 70.37 22.47
CA PRO A 304 -2.02 69.39 22.06
C PRO A 304 -2.65 69.54 20.63
N ALA A 305 -3.60 68.63 20.38
CA ALA A 305 -4.96 68.87 19.82
C ALA A 305 -5.31 68.66 18.31
N THR A 306 -6.30 67.77 18.14
CA THR A 306 -7.51 67.80 17.27
C THR A 306 -7.49 67.32 15.80
N GLN A 307 -8.31 66.28 15.57
CA GLN A 307 -9.00 65.84 14.33
C GLN A 307 -10.00 66.95 13.85
N PRO A 308 -10.81 66.86 12.73
CA PRO A 308 -11.24 65.67 11.98
C PRO A 308 -11.57 65.79 10.44
N THR A 309 -11.86 64.62 9.83
CA THR A 309 -12.92 64.30 8.82
C THR A 309 -12.98 64.85 7.36
N VAL A 310 -13.58 63.97 6.54
CA VAL A 310 -14.31 64.11 5.25
C VAL A 310 -13.45 63.95 3.97
N SER A 311 -13.51 62.84 3.22
CA SER A 311 -14.57 62.21 2.40
C SER A 311 -14.59 62.65 0.92
N THR A 312 -14.44 61.63 0.07
CA THR A 312 -15.17 61.39 -1.19
C THR A 312 -14.74 62.15 -2.46
N ALA A 313 -14.14 61.33 -3.34
CA ALA A 313 -14.39 61.15 -4.77
C ALA A 313 -14.61 62.36 -5.67
N GLU A 314 -13.85 62.39 -6.77
CA GLU A 314 -14.35 62.88 -8.06
C GLU A 314 -13.83 62.00 -9.21
N PRO A 315 -14.66 61.72 -10.23
CA PRO A 315 -14.31 60.94 -11.40
C PRO A 315 -13.97 61.83 -12.60
N SER A 316 -13.17 61.28 -13.53
CA SER A 316 -13.41 61.25 -14.98
C SER A 316 -12.39 60.32 -15.62
#